data_AF-A0A942DQZ1-F1
#
_entry.id   AF-A0A942DQZ1-F1
#
_cell.length_a   1.000
_cell.length_b   1.000
_cell.length_c   1.000
_cell.angle_alpha   90.00
_cell.angle_beta   90.00
_cell.angle_gamma   90.00
#
_symmetry.space_group_name_H-M   'P 1'
#
loop_
_entity.id
_entity.type
_entity.pdbx_description
1 polymer ?
#
loop_
_entity_poly.entity_id
_entity_poly.type
_entity_poly.pdbx_seq_one_letter_code
_entity_poly.pdbx_strand_id
1 'polypeptide(L)'
;MKPLLMIALILSATTAFADSFKLTRDGQEYLCTATAPTTPGGAVDCVNKAYSGPFSRDESMRLCSGARSTAPAECAMKAYAGPLSKEESINLCIHARSTGPVDCVSKAYAGPFSKAESLDLCSGDTSVATADCAIKAYAGPYSKAESIRLCKGEPQLMMRSLKLMEKSQEIQQKVMQMKVTYPVLRQ
;
A
#
# COMPACT_ATOMS: atom_id res chain seq x y z
N MET A 1 -50.92 -55.70 8.80
CA MET A 1 -50.66 -54.25 8.95
C MET A 1 -49.15 -54.05 8.87
N LYS A 2 -48.66 -53.27 7.89
CA LYS A 2 -47.22 -53.02 7.64
C LYS A 2 -46.64 -52.07 8.70
N PRO A 3 -45.41 -52.29 9.21
CA PRO A 3 -44.62 -51.22 9.76
C PRO A 3 -43.67 -50.66 8.69
N LEU A 4 -43.69 -49.33 8.57
CA LEU A 4 -42.73 -48.49 7.86
C LEU A 4 -41.32 -48.73 8.41
N LEU A 5 -40.33 -48.87 7.53
CA LEU A 5 -38.92 -48.70 7.87
C LEU A 5 -38.42 -47.42 7.19
N MET A 6 -38.36 -46.32 7.94
CA MET A 6 -37.71 -45.08 7.51
C MET A 6 -36.20 -45.20 7.79
N ILE A 7 -35.39 -45.15 6.73
CA ILE A 7 -33.93 -45.07 6.82
C ILE A 7 -33.57 -43.58 6.95
N ALA A 8 -33.17 -43.16 8.15
CA ALA A 8 -32.64 -41.84 8.41
C ALA A 8 -31.15 -41.79 7.99
N LEU A 9 -30.86 -41.08 6.89
CA LEU A 9 -29.50 -40.75 6.47
C LEU A 9 -28.98 -39.58 7.33
N ILE A 10 -28.14 -39.89 8.31
CA ILE A 10 -27.43 -38.90 9.12
C ILE A 10 -26.19 -38.45 8.33
N LEU A 11 -26.28 -37.32 7.62
CA LEU A 11 -25.10 -36.64 7.10
C LEU A 11 -24.34 -36.01 8.26
N SER A 12 -23.26 -36.66 8.69
CA SER A 12 -22.30 -36.07 9.61
C SER A 12 -21.38 -35.13 8.83
N ALA A 13 -21.52 -33.82 9.07
CA ALA A 13 -20.55 -32.84 8.60
C ALA A 13 -19.26 -33.01 9.39
N THR A 14 -18.23 -33.59 8.78
CA THR A 14 -16.89 -33.65 9.36
C THR A 14 -16.24 -32.27 9.27
N THR A 15 -16.26 -31.51 10.35
CA THR A 15 -15.40 -30.33 10.50
C THR A 15 -13.97 -30.82 10.70
N ALA A 16 -13.15 -30.76 9.66
CA ALA A 16 -11.73 -31.06 9.75
C ALA A 16 -11.02 -29.93 10.52
N PHE A 17 -10.80 -30.12 11.82
CA PHE A 17 -9.82 -29.33 12.55
C PHE A 17 -8.44 -29.92 12.25
N ALA A 18 -7.54 -29.12 11.69
CA ALA A 18 -6.15 -29.54 11.49
C ALA A 18 -5.46 -29.57 12.85
N ASP A 19 -5.38 -30.76 13.45
CA ASP A 19 -4.58 -31.02 14.64
C ASP A 19 -3.10 -30.70 14.36
N SER A 20 -2.41 -30.20 15.39
CA SER A 20 -0.99 -29.88 15.29
C SER A 20 -0.19 -31.08 14.79
N PHE A 21 0.73 -30.88 13.85
CA PHE A 21 1.60 -31.94 13.33
C PHE A 21 3.07 -31.60 13.54
N LYS A 22 3.91 -32.63 13.61
CA LYS A 22 5.36 -32.48 13.76
C LYS A 22 6.02 -32.62 12.39
N LEU A 23 6.86 -31.66 12.02
CA LEU A 23 7.65 -31.69 10.81
C LEU A 23 9.12 -31.83 11.20
N THR A 24 9.81 -32.84 10.68
CA THR A 24 11.27 -32.96 10.88
C THR A 24 11.99 -32.45 9.64
N ARG A 25 12.88 -31.48 9.82
CA ARG A 25 13.74 -30.95 8.75
C ARG A 25 15.16 -30.80 9.30
N ASP A 26 16.14 -31.32 8.57
CA ASP A 26 17.58 -31.26 8.94
C ASP A 26 17.88 -31.82 10.34
N GLY A 27 17.12 -32.82 10.79
CA GLY A 27 17.23 -33.42 12.12
C GLY A 27 16.60 -32.58 13.25
N GLN A 28 16.05 -31.40 12.97
CA GLN A 28 15.26 -30.62 13.91
C GLN A 28 13.77 -30.92 13.76
N GLU A 29 13.09 -31.06 14.90
CA GLU A 29 11.65 -31.26 14.99
C GLU A 29 10.94 -29.91 15.19
N TYR A 30 9.98 -29.61 14.32
CA TYR A 30 9.15 -28.42 14.35
C TYR A 30 7.72 -28.82 14.68
N LEU A 31 7.14 -28.22 15.72
CA LEU A 31 5.72 -28.40 16.04
C LEU A 31 4.90 -27.36 15.26
N CYS A 32 4.18 -27.81 14.24
CA CYS A 32 3.23 -27.01 13.49
C CYS A 32 1.89 -27.04 14.21
N THR A 33 1.60 -26.05 15.06
CA THR A 33 0.25 -25.84 15.59
C THR A 33 -0.52 -24.89 14.69
N ALA A 34 -1.80 -25.16 14.43
CA ALA A 34 -2.69 -24.15 13.90
C ALA A 34 -2.75 -22.99 14.91
N THR A 35 -2.05 -21.88 14.63
CA THR A 35 -2.27 -20.64 15.38
C THR A 35 -3.75 -20.30 15.29
N ALA A 36 -4.36 -20.00 16.44
CA ALA A 36 -5.74 -19.57 16.64
C ALA A 36 -6.28 -18.71 15.48
N PRO A 37 -7.61 -18.76 15.20
CA PRO A 37 -8.19 -18.54 13.88
C PRO A 37 -7.44 -17.43 13.17
N THR A 38 -6.80 -17.77 12.04
CA THR A 38 -6.15 -16.81 11.15
C THR A 38 -7.04 -15.57 11.11
N THR A 39 -6.59 -14.48 11.73
CA THR A 39 -7.34 -13.21 11.69
C THR A 39 -7.68 -13.02 10.22
N PRO A 40 -8.97 -13.02 9.81
CA PRO A 40 -9.30 -13.00 8.39
C PRO A 40 -8.57 -11.83 7.72
N GLY A 41 -7.77 -12.14 6.70
CA GLY A 41 -6.88 -11.20 6.04
C GLY A 41 -5.44 -11.17 6.57
N GLY A 42 -5.03 -11.99 7.54
CA GLY A 42 -3.67 -11.97 8.10
C GLY A 42 -2.56 -12.30 7.08
N ALA A 43 -1.31 -12.38 7.56
CA ALA A 43 -0.14 -12.59 6.71
C ALA A 43 -0.26 -13.78 5.72
N VAL A 44 -0.87 -14.89 6.14
CA VAL A 44 -1.10 -16.07 5.27
C VAL A 44 -2.04 -15.74 4.12
N ASP A 45 -3.14 -15.04 4.38
CA ASP A 45 -4.09 -14.63 3.34
C ASP A 45 -3.47 -13.61 2.39
N CYS A 46 -2.64 -12.70 2.91
CA CYS A 46 -1.84 -11.80 2.10
C CYS A 46 -0.92 -12.57 1.15
N VAL A 47 -0.16 -13.56 1.66
CA VAL A 47 0.75 -14.37 0.84
C VAL A 47 -0.02 -15.14 -0.23
N ASN A 48 -1.12 -15.80 0.15
CA ASN A 48 -1.96 -16.55 -0.80
C ASN A 48 -2.50 -15.63 -1.90
N LYS A 49 -2.96 -14.42 -1.54
CA LYS A 49 -3.45 -13.44 -2.50
C LYS A 49 -2.35 -12.96 -3.45
N ALA A 50 -1.18 -12.58 -2.93
CA ALA A 50 -0.05 -12.13 -3.76
C ALA A 50 0.44 -13.23 -4.71
N TYR A 51 0.53 -14.48 -4.21
CA TYR A 51 1.00 -15.64 -4.97
C TYR A 51 -0.01 -16.12 -6.02
N SER A 52 -1.31 -15.91 -5.78
CA SER A 52 -2.34 -16.12 -6.81
C SER A 52 -2.27 -15.10 -7.96
N GLY A 53 -1.51 -14.03 -7.78
CA GLY A 53 -1.29 -12.97 -8.75
C GLY A 53 0.08 -13.08 -9.45
N PRO A 54 0.75 -11.94 -9.73
CA PRO A 54 1.96 -11.93 -10.54
C PRO A 54 3.24 -12.25 -9.75
N PHE A 55 3.16 -12.45 -8.43
CA PHE A 55 4.31 -12.59 -7.56
C PHE A 55 4.67 -14.05 -7.31
N SER A 56 5.96 -14.34 -7.31
CA SER A 56 6.49 -15.63 -6.85
C SER A 56 6.25 -15.84 -5.36
N ARG A 57 6.49 -17.06 -4.90
CA ARG A 57 6.32 -17.42 -3.48
C ARG A 57 7.22 -16.57 -2.57
N ASP A 58 8.48 -16.38 -2.94
CA ASP A 58 9.44 -15.63 -2.15
C ASP A 58 9.11 -14.13 -2.13
N GLU A 59 8.73 -13.56 -3.28
CA GLU A 59 8.23 -12.18 -3.37
C GLU A 59 6.99 -11.97 -2.49
N SER A 60 6.05 -12.92 -2.50
CA SER A 60 4.83 -12.87 -1.71
C SER A 60 5.12 -12.93 -0.20
N MET A 61 6.03 -13.82 0.23
CA MET A 61 6.47 -13.90 1.62
C MET A 61 7.15 -12.61 2.08
N ARG A 62 7.99 -12.02 1.22
CA ARG A 62 8.69 -10.76 1.53
C ARG A 62 7.71 -9.60 1.63
N LEU A 63 6.78 -9.47 0.68
CA LEU A 63 5.74 -8.44 0.65
C LEU A 63 4.80 -8.50 1.86
N CYS A 64 4.42 -9.69 2.30
CA CYS A 64 3.41 -9.90 3.35
C CYS A 64 4.00 -10.12 4.74
N SER A 65 5.31 -9.89 4.91
CA SER A 65 5.98 -10.02 6.20
C SER A 65 5.39 -9.04 7.23
N GLY A 66 4.81 -9.58 8.30
CA GLY A 66 4.16 -8.78 9.36
C GLY A 66 2.79 -8.21 8.98
N ALA A 67 2.21 -8.61 7.85
CA ALA A 67 0.91 -8.12 7.39
C ALA A 67 -0.23 -8.57 8.33
N ARG A 68 -1.14 -7.63 8.62
CA ARG A 68 -2.36 -7.86 9.41
C ARG A 68 -3.63 -7.89 8.54
N SER A 69 -3.49 -7.63 7.25
CA SER A 69 -4.55 -7.59 6.24
C SER A 69 -3.97 -8.00 4.88
N THR A 70 -4.83 -8.20 3.87
CA THR A 70 -4.44 -8.43 2.47
C THR A 70 -3.99 -7.15 1.75
N ALA A 71 -3.94 -6.02 2.45
CA ALA A 71 -3.67 -4.71 1.86
C ALA A 71 -2.29 -4.61 1.16
N PRO A 72 -1.17 -5.18 1.69
CA PRO A 72 0.10 -5.19 0.98
C PRO A 72 0.00 -5.89 -0.39
N ALA A 73 -0.68 -7.03 -0.45
CA ALA A 73 -0.90 -7.77 -1.70
C ALA A 73 -1.73 -6.97 -2.70
N GLU A 74 -2.84 -6.37 -2.26
CA GLU A 74 -3.71 -5.52 -3.09
C GLU A 74 -2.97 -4.29 -3.63
N CYS A 75 -2.23 -3.62 -2.76
CA CYS A 75 -1.37 -2.49 -3.12
C CYS A 75 -0.36 -2.90 -4.20
N ALA A 76 0.39 -3.99 -3.98
CA ALA A 76 1.45 -4.40 -4.89
C ALA A 76 0.92 -4.89 -6.25
N MET A 77 -0.20 -5.63 -6.26
CA MET A 77 -0.84 -6.06 -7.52
C MET A 77 -1.32 -4.86 -8.34
N LYS A 78 -1.93 -3.87 -7.68
CA LYS A 78 -2.36 -2.63 -8.33
C LYS A 78 -1.17 -1.81 -8.83
N ALA A 79 -0.08 -1.76 -8.06
CA ALA A 79 1.15 -1.07 -8.44
C ALA A 79 1.80 -1.70 -9.68
N TYR A 80 1.89 -3.02 -9.71
CA TYR A 80 2.47 -3.78 -10.81
C TYR A 80 1.60 -3.76 -12.08
N ALA A 81 0.28 -3.61 -11.95
CA ALA A 81 -0.59 -3.36 -13.09
C ALA A 81 -0.36 -1.97 -13.74
N GLY A 82 0.33 -1.07 -13.03
CA GLY A 82 0.70 0.26 -13.49
C GLY A 82 2.14 0.35 -14.01
N PRO A 83 2.82 1.49 -13.84
CA PRO A 83 4.16 1.72 -14.40
C PRO A 83 5.31 1.16 -13.55
N LEU A 84 5.02 0.47 -12.44
CA LEU A 84 6.03 0.00 -11.50
C LEU A 84 6.45 -1.44 -11.81
N SER A 85 7.75 -1.70 -11.69
CA SER A 85 8.28 -3.07 -11.69
C SER A 85 7.80 -3.86 -10.47
N LYS A 86 7.99 -5.19 -10.47
CA LYS A 86 7.67 -6.03 -9.31
C LYS A 86 8.39 -5.57 -8.05
N GLU A 87 9.69 -5.30 -8.16
CA GLU A 87 10.51 -4.89 -7.03
C GLU A 87 10.08 -3.52 -6.46
N GLU A 88 9.79 -2.55 -7.34
CA GLU A 88 9.24 -1.24 -6.92
C GLU A 88 7.86 -1.42 -6.24
N SER A 89 7.02 -2.31 -6.77
CA SER A 89 5.69 -2.60 -6.22
C SER A 89 5.78 -3.24 -4.82
N ILE A 90 6.73 -4.15 -4.63
CA ILE A 90 6.97 -4.80 -3.33
C ILE A 90 7.47 -3.77 -2.32
N ASN A 91 8.50 -3.01 -2.68
CA ASN A 91 9.12 -2.04 -1.77
C ASN A 91 8.16 -0.90 -1.38
N LEU A 92 7.28 -0.49 -2.29
CA LEU A 92 6.23 0.49 -2.00
C LEU A 92 5.19 -0.05 -1.00
N CYS A 93 4.87 -1.34 -1.07
CA CYS A 93 3.68 -1.90 -0.43
C CYS A 93 3.94 -2.82 0.78
N ILE A 94 5.19 -3.14 1.13
CA ILE A 94 5.57 -4.11 2.18
C ILE A 94 5.00 -3.84 3.58
N HIS A 95 4.54 -2.62 3.85
CA HIS A 95 3.87 -2.24 5.11
C HIS A 95 2.56 -1.49 4.90
N ALA A 96 1.98 -1.60 3.70
CA ALA A 96 0.77 -0.87 3.34
C ALA A 96 -0.44 -1.37 4.13
N ARG A 97 -1.19 -0.43 4.72
CA ARG A 97 -2.47 -0.72 5.41
C ARG A 97 -3.68 -0.60 4.49
N SER A 98 -3.46 -0.09 3.27
CA SER A 98 -4.47 0.11 2.22
C SER A 98 -3.77 0.19 0.86
N THR A 99 -4.52 0.49 -0.21
CA THR A 99 -3.95 0.86 -1.52
C THR A 99 -3.43 2.31 -1.57
N GLY A 100 -3.47 3.05 -0.47
CA GLY A 100 -3.05 4.45 -0.38
C GLY A 100 -1.68 4.78 -1.01
N PRO A 101 -0.62 3.97 -0.80
CA PRO A 101 0.70 4.25 -1.38
C PRO A 101 0.69 4.20 -2.92
N VAL A 102 0.05 3.20 -3.52
CA VAL A 102 -0.05 3.11 -4.99
C VAL A 102 -0.96 4.18 -5.57
N ASP A 103 -2.04 4.56 -4.86
CA ASP A 103 -2.91 5.66 -5.26
C ASP A 103 -2.18 7.00 -5.22
N CYS A 104 -1.34 7.22 -4.22
CA CYS A 104 -0.44 8.36 -4.13
C CYS A 104 0.53 8.41 -5.33
N VAL A 105 1.24 7.30 -5.61
CA VAL A 105 2.20 7.23 -6.73
C VAL A 105 1.50 7.51 -8.05
N SER A 106 0.36 6.87 -8.28
CA SER A 106 -0.40 7.03 -9.53
C SER A 106 -0.77 8.49 -9.78
N LYS A 107 -1.20 9.20 -8.73
CA LYS A 107 -1.54 10.62 -8.82
C LYS A 107 -0.32 11.53 -9.01
N ALA A 108 0.74 11.32 -8.22
CA ALA A 108 1.96 12.12 -8.31
C ALA A 108 2.62 11.99 -9.70
N TYR A 109 2.67 10.77 -10.23
CA TYR A 109 3.29 10.45 -11.52
C TYR A 109 2.47 10.92 -12.72
N ALA A 110 1.13 10.93 -12.61
CA ALA A 110 0.26 11.58 -13.61
C ALA A 110 0.39 13.11 -13.59
N GLY A 111 1.02 13.68 -12.56
CA GLY A 111 1.26 15.10 -12.40
C GLY A 111 2.67 15.53 -12.82
N PRO A 112 3.32 16.46 -12.10
CA PRO A 112 4.60 17.02 -12.49
C PRO A 112 5.81 16.17 -12.07
N PHE A 113 5.61 15.10 -11.29
CA PHE A 113 6.69 14.32 -10.69
C PHE A 113 7.09 13.13 -11.57
N SER A 114 8.38 12.84 -11.64
CA SER A 114 8.91 11.63 -12.24
C SER A 114 8.53 10.39 -11.41
N LYS A 115 8.78 9.20 -11.96
CA LYS A 115 8.52 7.94 -11.26
C LYS A 115 9.32 7.84 -9.95
N ALA A 116 10.60 8.20 -9.99
CA ALA A 116 11.47 8.17 -8.81
C ALA A 116 11.01 9.16 -7.73
N GLU A 117 10.65 10.39 -8.12
CA GLU A 117 10.10 11.40 -7.20
C GLU A 117 8.77 10.95 -6.59
N SER A 118 7.92 10.28 -7.37
CA SER A 118 6.63 9.77 -6.89
C SER A 118 6.81 8.63 -5.88
N LEU A 119 7.78 7.73 -6.11
CA LEU A 119 8.13 6.67 -5.16
C LEU A 119 8.70 7.25 -3.86
N ASP A 120 9.56 8.27 -3.94
CA ASP A 120 10.08 8.94 -2.75
C ASP A 120 8.98 9.65 -1.96
N LEU A 121 8.10 10.39 -2.64
CA LEU A 121 6.98 11.08 -2.02
C LEU A 121 6.00 10.13 -1.29
N CYS A 122 5.71 8.99 -1.91
CA CYS A 122 4.62 8.11 -1.49
C CYS A 122 5.09 6.88 -0.71
N SER A 123 6.37 6.78 -0.35
CA SER A 123 6.88 5.67 0.46
C SER A 123 6.27 5.68 1.87
N GLY A 124 5.80 4.53 2.36
CA GLY A 124 5.21 4.38 3.70
C GLY A 124 3.68 4.38 3.69
N ASP A 125 3.06 4.57 4.87
CA ASP A 125 1.60 4.59 5.04
C ASP A 125 1.03 5.95 4.59
N THR A 126 1.01 6.18 3.27
CA THR A 126 0.58 7.43 2.64
C THR A 126 -0.78 7.30 1.97
N SER A 127 -1.32 8.43 1.50
CA SER A 127 -2.58 8.47 0.76
C SER A 127 -2.51 9.48 -0.38
N VAL A 128 -3.59 9.57 -1.17
CA VAL A 128 -3.74 10.57 -2.23
C VAL A 128 -3.54 12.01 -1.72
N ALA A 129 -3.83 12.30 -0.44
CA ALA A 129 -3.61 13.61 0.16
C ALA A 129 -2.13 14.05 0.14
N THR A 130 -1.20 13.09 0.22
CA THR A 130 0.25 13.33 0.11
C THR A 130 0.61 13.84 -1.28
N ALA A 131 0.07 13.21 -2.33
CA ALA A 131 0.25 13.65 -3.72
C ALA A 131 -0.42 15.01 -3.97
N ASP A 132 -1.65 15.22 -3.49
CA ASP A 132 -2.36 16.50 -3.62
C ASP A 132 -1.58 17.66 -2.98
N CYS A 133 -1.02 17.42 -1.79
CA CYS A 133 -0.14 18.39 -1.14
C CYS A 133 1.05 18.74 -2.02
N ALA A 134 1.79 17.76 -2.51
CA ALA A 134 3.02 18.00 -3.26
C ALA A 134 2.75 18.71 -4.59
N ILE A 135 1.69 18.30 -5.31
CA ILE A 135 1.27 18.95 -6.55
C ILE A 135 0.91 20.40 -6.29
N LYS A 136 0.16 20.69 -5.22
CA LYS A 136 -0.23 22.05 -4.87
C LYS A 136 0.93 22.91 -4.39
N ALA A 137 1.84 22.34 -3.59
CA ALA A 137 3.04 23.02 -3.13
C ALA A 137 3.92 23.43 -4.33
N TYR A 138 4.13 22.52 -5.28
CA TYR A 138 4.89 22.77 -6.49
C TYR A 138 4.21 23.78 -7.43
N ALA A 139 2.88 23.72 -7.53
CA ALA A 139 2.10 24.75 -8.23
C ALA A 139 2.20 26.12 -7.55
N GLY A 140 2.60 26.18 -6.28
CA GLY A 140 2.86 27.39 -5.50
C GLY A 140 4.31 27.87 -5.63
N PRO A 141 4.95 28.28 -4.51
CA PRO A 141 6.31 28.82 -4.50
C PRO A 141 7.42 27.77 -4.39
N TYR A 142 7.09 26.50 -4.19
CA TYR A 142 8.07 25.47 -3.83
C TYR A 142 8.62 24.75 -5.06
N SER A 143 9.90 24.39 -5.01
CA SER A 143 10.50 23.43 -5.95
C SER A 143 9.92 22.03 -5.77
N LYS A 144 10.22 21.10 -6.70
CA LYS A 144 9.80 19.70 -6.56
C LYS A 144 10.36 19.05 -5.31
N ALA A 145 11.66 19.21 -5.07
CA ALA A 145 12.34 18.64 -3.90
C ALA A 145 11.78 19.17 -2.57
N GLU A 146 11.48 20.47 -2.50
CA GLU A 146 10.83 21.05 -1.31
C GLU A 146 9.41 20.53 -1.13
N SER A 147 8.64 20.43 -2.22
CA SER A 147 7.27 19.92 -2.20
C SER A 147 7.22 18.48 -1.68
N ILE A 148 8.17 17.64 -2.11
CA ILE A 148 8.29 16.26 -1.65
C ILE A 148 8.59 16.22 -0.14
N ARG A 149 9.62 16.95 0.29
CA ARG A 149 10.02 17.01 1.70
C ARG A 149 8.91 17.50 2.62
N LEU A 150 8.16 18.54 2.20
CA LEU A 150 7.10 19.13 3.01
C LEU A 150 5.88 18.22 3.15
N CYS A 151 5.53 17.49 2.08
CA CYS A 151 4.28 16.75 2.01
C CYS A 151 4.37 15.29 2.44
N LYS A 152 5.58 14.70 2.47
CA LYS A 152 5.79 13.29 2.85
C LYS A 152 5.40 12.97 4.29
N GLY A 153 5.51 13.93 5.21
CA GLY A 153 5.18 13.74 6.64
C GLY A 153 3.75 14.16 6.98
N GLU A 154 3.46 15.46 6.93
CA GLU A 154 2.21 16.03 7.42
C GLU A 154 1.51 16.87 6.34
N PRO A 155 0.96 16.23 5.29
CA PRO A 155 0.39 16.94 4.14
C PRO A 155 -0.75 17.88 4.54
N GLN A 156 -1.48 17.58 5.63
CA GLN A 156 -2.59 18.39 6.10
C GLN A 156 -2.16 19.77 6.65
N LEU A 157 -1.06 19.82 7.40
CA LEU A 157 -0.55 21.10 7.93
C LEU A 157 -0.05 21.99 6.79
N MET A 158 0.63 21.39 5.83
CA MET A 158 1.09 22.10 4.64
C MET A 158 -0.09 22.63 3.82
N MET A 159 -1.11 21.79 3.58
CA MET A 159 -2.31 22.20 2.85
C MET A 159 -3.07 23.35 3.52
N ARG A 160 -3.13 23.39 4.86
CA ARG A 160 -3.70 24.53 5.60
C ARG A 160 -2.91 25.81 5.34
N SER A 161 -1.58 25.73 5.36
CA SER A 161 -0.69 26.86 5.11
C SER A 161 -0.82 27.37 3.67
N LEU A 162 -0.85 26.47 2.68
CA LEU A 162 -1.07 26.81 1.27
C LEU A 162 -2.41 27.54 1.08
N LYS A 163 -3.48 27.08 1.72
CA LYS A 163 -4.81 27.70 1.64
C LYS A 163 -4.85 29.11 2.22
N LEU A 164 -4.03 29.40 3.24
CA LEU A 164 -3.91 30.75 3.78
C LEU A 164 -3.15 31.67 2.82
N MET A 165 -2.10 31.17 2.18
CA MET A 165 -1.34 31.92 1.17
C MET A 165 -2.17 32.23 -0.09
N GLU A 166 -3.05 31.32 -0.51
CA GLU A 166 -3.98 31.54 -1.64
C GLU A 166 -4.95 32.69 -1.41
N LYS A 167 -5.30 32.97 -0.16
CA LYS A 167 -6.21 34.07 0.17
C LYS A 167 -5.55 35.46 0.07
N SER A 168 -4.22 35.54 -0.02
CA SER A 168 -3.49 36.80 -0.11
C SER A 168 -3.08 37.11 -1.55
N GLN A 169 -3.72 38.10 -2.17
CA GLN A 169 -3.38 38.56 -3.53
C GLN A 169 -1.93 39.04 -3.64
N GLU A 170 -1.40 39.69 -2.60
CA GLU A 170 -0.01 40.16 -2.57
C GLU A 170 0.98 38.99 -2.64
N ILE A 171 0.70 37.91 -1.89
CA ILE A 171 1.53 36.70 -1.92
C ILE A 171 1.44 36.05 -3.30
N GLN A 172 0.24 35.95 -3.89
CA GLN A 172 0.06 35.40 -5.24
C GLN A 172 0.90 36.15 -6.29
N GLN A 173 0.90 37.48 -6.25
CA GLN A 173 1.72 38.30 -7.16
C GLN A 173 3.22 38.05 -6.97
N LYS A 174 3.69 37.99 -5.73
CA LYS A 174 5.10 37.70 -5.41
C LYS A 174 5.52 36.30 -5.89
N VAL A 175 4.67 35.28 -5.70
CA VAL A 175 4.93 33.92 -6.21
C VAL A 175 5.05 33.92 -7.74
N MET A 176 4.19 34.63 -8.45
CA MET A 176 4.30 34.74 -9.91
C MET A 176 5.59 35.45 -10.34
N GLN A 177 6.00 36.53 -9.66
CA GLN A 177 7.25 37.22 -9.96
C GLN A 177 8.49 36.35 -9.69
N MET A 178 8.51 35.59 -8.60
CA MET A 178 9.61 34.66 -8.30
C MET A 178 9.76 33.59 -9.39
N LYS A 179 8.64 33.08 -9.91
CA LYS A 179 8.65 32.09 -11.00
C LYS A 179 9.22 32.62 -12.31
N VAL A 180 9.01 33.89 -12.61
CA VAL A 180 9.57 34.55 -13.81
C VAL A 180 11.06 34.85 -13.63
N THR A 181 11.45 35.26 -12.43
CA THR A 181 12.82 35.73 -12.14
C THR A 181 13.83 34.60 -11.97
N TYR A 182 13.41 33.45 -11.42
CA TYR A 182 14.31 32.32 -11.11
C TYR A 182 13.83 31.00 -11.74
N PRO A 183 13.98 30.82 -13.07
CA PRO A 183 13.57 29.59 -13.74
C PRO A 183 14.43 28.36 -13.36
N VAL A 184 15.56 28.56 -12.68
CA VAL A 184 16.55 27.51 -12.34
C VAL A 184 16.07 26.57 -11.21
N LEU A 185 15.05 26.96 -10.43
CA LEU A 185 14.48 26.12 -9.36
C LEU A 185 13.53 25.00 -9.87
N ARG A 186 13.51 24.74 -11.19
CA ARG A 186 12.64 23.77 -11.87
C ARG A 186 13.25 22.40 -12.14
N GLN A 187 14.54 22.19 -11.85
CA GLN A 187 15.18 20.88 -12.01
C GLN A 187 14.88 19.98 -10.82
#